data_AF-L0PD39-F1
#
_entry.id   AF-L0PD39-F1
#
_cell.length_a   1.000
_cell.length_b   1.000
_cell.length_c   1.000
_cell.angle_alpha   90.00
_cell.angle_beta   90.00
_cell.angle_gamma   90.00
#
_symmetry.space_group_name_H-M   'P 1'
#
loop_
_entity.id
_entity.type
_entity.pdbx_description
1 polymer ?
#
loop_
_entity_poly.entity_id
_entity_poly.type
_entity_poly.pdbx_seq_one_letter_code
_entity_poly.pdbx_strand_id
1 'polypeptide(L)'
;MIDNSAPLHVLEGSLSQVVALRDTGRGTNVLNHLSMVSEGAAALGWVMAGSAAAGYIQDMRDSAQFYADRILKKRQFFMNRNTTETAWVHAYMKLLAELQAYVKKYYPEGFTRSSKSQAERKNNDIARTAESGMDAASMGDAAMTPSDASLPEIESPEPINIESVFAELNMGESITSKLRKVNKGEKTQKHAPARPLCGASESPSPCSMVVEEKKTKLPCRKILTGNRWTIV
;
A
#
# COMPACT_ATOMS: atom_id res chain seq x y z
N MET A 1 -19.85 -5.55 -28.45
CA MET A 1 -19.11 -5.62 -27.18
C MET A 1 -18.16 -4.43 -27.19
N ILE A 2 -18.48 -3.34 -26.50
CA ILE A 2 -17.64 -2.14 -26.52
C ILE A 2 -16.46 -2.43 -25.59
N ASP A 3 -15.25 -2.45 -26.14
CA ASP A 3 -14.03 -2.63 -25.38
C ASP A 3 -13.80 -1.39 -24.51
N ASN A 4 -14.11 -1.53 -23.23
CA ASN A 4 -14.08 -0.45 -22.25
C ASN A 4 -12.70 -0.29 -21.59
N SER A 5 -11.71 -1.10 -21.97
CA SER A 5 -10.37 -1.08 -21.39
C SER A 5 -9.52 0.11 -21.87
N ALA A 6 -9.76 0.60 -23.09
CA ALA A 6 -8.90 1.59 -23.76
C ALA A 6 -8.57 2.86 -22.94
N PRO A 7 -9.51 3.51 -22.22
CA PRO A 7 -9.18 4.72 -21.47
C PRO A 7 -8.33 4.45 -20.22
N LEU A 8 -8.48 3.28 -19.61
CA LEU A 8 -7.69 2.90 -18.42
C LEU A 8 -6.25 2.58 -18.82
N HIS A 9 -6.03 1.95 -19.97
CA HIS A 9 -4.69 1.72 -20.49
C HIS A 9 -3.94 3.03 -20.82
N VAL A 10 -4.64 4.08 -21.27
CA VAL A 10 -4.03 5.40 -21.48
C VAL A 10 -3.58 6.02 -20.15
N LEU A 11 -4.40 5.89 -19.10
CA LEU A 11 -4.05 6.38 -17.76
C LEU A 11 -2.84 5.61 -17.20
N GLU A 12 -2.88 4.28 -17.25
CA GLU A 12 -1.78 3.42 -16.80
C GLU A 12 -0.47 3.71 -17.56
N GLY A 13 -0.55 3.88 -18.88
CA GLY A 13 0.59 4.27 -19.71
C GLY A 13 1.18 5.62 -19.30
N SER A 14 0.32 6.61 -19.02
CA SER A 14 0.74 7.95 -18.58
C SER A 14 1.41 7.89 -17.19
N LEU A 15 0.84 7.14 -16.25
CA LEU A 15 1.43 6.94 -14.92
C LEU A 15 2.80 6.25 -15.00
N SER A 16 2.93 5.24 -15.89
CA SER A 16 4.20 4.56 -16.14
C SER A 16 5.28 5.52 -16.68
N GLN A 17 4.90 6.45 -17.56
CA GLN A 17 5.82 7.47 -18.07
C GLN A 17 6.29 8.44 -16.98
N VAL A 18 5.41 8.82 -16.05
CA VAL A 18 5.81 9.67 -14.90
C VAL A 18 6.86 8.97 -14.04
N VAL A 19 6.70 7.66 -13.79
CA VAL A 19 7.69 6.86 -13.05
C VAL A 19 9.01 6.78 -13.81
N ALA A 20 8.97 6.56 -15.13
CA ALA A 20 10.17 6.55 -15.97
C ALA A 20 10.91 7.90 -15.94
N LEU A 21 10.18 9.02 -15.99
CA LEU A 21 10.77 10.35 -15.88
C LEU A 21 11.48 10.56 -14.54
N ARG A 22 10.91 10.08 -13.42
CA ARG A 22 11.61 10.11 -12.13
C ARG A 22 12.96 9.39 -12.21
N ASP A 23 12.99 8.23 -12.85
CA ASP A 23 14.21 7.42 -12.94
C ASP A 23 15.33 8.09 -13.76
N THR A 24 14.98 8.94 -14.73
CA THR A 24 15.99 9.78 -15.43
C THR A 24 16.63 10.83 -14.54
N GLY A 25 15.96 11.22 -13.45
CA GLY A 25 16.46 12.21 -12.49
C GLY A 25 17.41 11.64 -11.43
N ARG A 26 17.79 10.37 -11.50
CA ARG A 26 18.71 9.74 -10.53
C ARG A 26 20.04 10.48 -10.51
N GLY A 27 20.51 10.82 -9.30
CA GLY A 27 21.75 11.58 -9.10
C GLY A 27 21.63 13.10 -9.29
N THR A 28 20.46 13.61 -9.69
CA THR A 28 20.23 15.06 -9.82
C THR A 28 19.74 15.70 -8.52
N ASN A 29 19.85 17.03 -8.44
CA ASN A 29 19.32 17.82 -7.32
C ASN A 29 17.78 17.89 -7.27
N VAL A 30 17.11 17.49 -8.36
CA VAL A 30 15.64 17.51 -8.50
C VAL A 30 14.98 16.15 -8.23
N LEU A 31 15.73 15.11 -7.90
CA LEU A 31 15.16 13.76 -7.68
C LEU A 31 14.00 13.75 -6.69
N ASN A 32 14.11 14.45 -5.56
CA ASN A 32 13.01 14.53 -4.58
C ASN A 32 11.74 15.19 -5.17
N HIS A 33 11.89 16.13 -6.10
CA HIS A 33 10.75 16.77 -6.79
C HIS A 33 10.04 15.76 -7.69
N LEU A 34 10.82 15.03 -8.48
CA LEU A 34 10.31 14.00 -9.37
C LEU A 34 9.68 12.85 -8.58
N SER A 35 10.29 12.46 -7.47
CA SER A 35 9.73 11.45 -6.55
C SER A 35 8.41 11.91 -5.92
N MET A 36 8.33 13.16 -5.45
CA MET A 36 7.08 13.70 -4.92
C MET A 36 5.96 13.60 -5.95
N VAL A 37 6.24 13.98 -7.20
CA VAL A 37 5.26 13.94 -8.29
C VAL A 37 4.92 12.50 -8.69
N SER A 38 5.88 11.58 -8.77
CA SER A 38 5.61 10.21 -9.19
C SER A 38 4.80 9.43 -8.16
N GLU A 39 5.14 9.55 -6.87
CA GLU A 39 4.39 8.87 -5.81
C GLU A 39 2.99 9.47 -5.66
N GLY A 40 2.86 10.81 -5.76
CA GLY A 40 1.56 11.47 -5.69
C GLY A 40 0.68 11.25 -6.92
N ALA A 41 1.27 11.15 -8.12
CA ALA A 41 0.53 10.94 -9.37
C ALA A 41 -0.22 9.59 -9.38
N ALA A 42 0.29 8.59 -8.65
CA ALA A 42 -0.39 7.32 -8.46
C ALA A 42 -1.81 7.48 -7.89
N ALA A 43 -2.09 8.58 -7.16
CA ALA A 43 -3.44 8.90 -6.68
C ALA A 43 -4.49 8.95 -7.80
N LEU A 44 -4.11 9.26 -9.05
CA LEU A 44 -5.01 9.24 -10.20
C LEU A 44 -5.55 7.84 -10.53
N GLY A 45 -4.89 6.78 -10.04
CA GLY A 45 -5.35 5.40 -10.12
C GLY A 45 -6.56 5.08 -9.24
N TRP A 46 -7.08 6.04 -8.45
CA TRP A 46 -8.22 5.84 -7.54
C TRP A 46 -9.47 5.28 -8.23
N VAL A 47 -9.63 5.50 -9.54
CA VAL A 47 -10.74 4.98 -10.35
C VAL A 47 -10.80 3.44 -10.34
N MET A 48 -9.70 2.76 -9.99
CA MET A 48 -9.60 1.30 -9.87
C MET A 48 -9.77 0.81 -8.42
N ALA A 49 -9.82 1.72 -7.44
CA ALA A 49 -9.80 1.38 -6.01
C ALA A 49 -11.18 1.15 -5.38
N GLY A 50 -12.28 1.26 -6.15
CA GLY A 50 -13.64 1.03 -5.66
C GLY A 50 -13.99 1.92 -4.47
N SER A 51 -14.68 1.35 -3.46
CA SER A 51 -15.08 2.07 -2.24
C SER A 51 -13.91 2.54 -1.37
N ALA A 52 -12.70 1.99 -1.56
CA ALA A 52 -11.49 2.39 -0.85
C ALA A 52 -10.78 3.62 -1.49
N ALA A 53 -11.34 4.22 -2.55
CA ALA A 53 -10.67 5.26 -3.33
C ALA A 53 -10.16 6.46 -2.50
N ALA A 54 -10.94 6.93 -1.52
CA ALA A 54 -10.53 8.06 -0.69
C ALA A 54 -9.36 7.72 0.27
N GLY A 55 -9.28 6.46 0.72
CA GLY A 55 -8.16 5.93 1.50
C GLY A 55 -6.92 5.74 0.62
N TYR A 56 -7.10 5.17 -0.56
CA TYR A 56 -6.03 5.03 -1.54
C TYR A 56 -5.36 6.37 -1.88
N ILE A 57 -6.14 7.43 -2.12
CA ILE A 57 -5.60 8.78 -2.38
C ILE A 57 -4.82 9.31 -1.16
N GLN A 58 -5.27 9.01 0.06
CA GLN A 58 -4.57 9.39 1.28
C GLN A 58 -3.17 8.75 1.33
N ASP A 59 -3.07 7.45 1.07
CA ASP A 59 -1.80 6.73 1.09
C ASP A 59 -0.81 7.27 0.05
N MET A 60 -1.30 7.61 -1.15
CA MET A 60 -0.47 8.21 -2.21
C MET A 60 -0.05 9.64 -1.84
N ARG A 61 -0.93 10.41 -1.18
CA ARG A 61 -0.60 11.75 -0.67
C ARG A 61 0.47 11.67 0.43
N ASP A 62 0.36 10.72 1.36
CA ASP A 62 1.32 10.57 2.45
C ASP A 62 2.69 10.10 1.92
N SER A 63 2.70 9.28 0.86
CA SER A 63 3.91 8.94 0.11
C SER A 63 4.57 10.15 -0.55
N ALA A 64 3.78 11.03 -1.16
CA ALA A 64 4.28 12.29 -1.71
C ALA A 64 4.80 13.25 -0.61
N GLN A 65 4.13 13.31 0.54
CA GLN A 65 4.49 14.17 1.67
C GLN A 65 5.91 13.89 2.17
N PHE A 66 6.33 12.62 2.21
CA PHE A 66 7.68 12.24 2.58
C PHE A 66 8.76 12.97 1.75
N TYR A 67 8.53 13.12 0.44
CA TYR A 67 9.45 13.84 -0.44
C TYR A 67 9.26 15.36 -0.36
N ALA A 68 8.02 15.84 -0.16
CA ALA A 68 7.74 17.24 0.11
C ALA A 68 8.55 17.75 1.32
N ASP A 69 8.54 17.00 2.43
CA ASP A 69 9.28 17.34 3.65
C ASP A 69 10.79 17.40 3.39
N ARG A 70 11.32 16.51 2.55
CA ARG A 70 12.75 16.53 2.16
C ARG A 70 13.10 17.77 1.34
N ILE A 71 12.23 18.19 0.43
CA ILE A 71 12.41 19.42 -0.37
C ILE A 71 12.41 20.64 0.55
N LEU A 72 11.40 20.75 1.42
CA LEU A 72 11.25 21.86 2.36
C LEU A 72 12.40 21.93 3.36
N LYS A 73 12.83 20.79 3.92
CA LYS A 73 13.97 20.72 4.84
C LYS A 73 15.28 21.10 4.17
N LYS A 74 15.56 20.59 2.96
CA LYS A 74 16.75 20.96 2.19
C LYS A 74 16.76 22.47 1.95
N ARG A 75 15.62 23.05 1.58
CA ARG A 75 15.49 24.49 1.33
C ARG A 75 15.63 25.33 2.60
N GLN A 76 15.10 24.88 3.73
CA GLN A 76 15.26 25.57 5.01
C GLN A 76 16.74 25.68 5.44
N PHE A 77 17.58 24.70 5.05
CA PHE A 77 19.02 24.72 5.30
C PHE A 77 19.77 25.76 4.45
N PHE A 78 19.33 26.00 3.21
CA PHE A 78 19.91 27.02 2.32
C PHE A 78 19.09 28.31 2.49
N MET A 79 19.52 29.19 3.40
CA MET A 79 18.83 30.38 3.95
C MET A 79 18.23 31.41 2.96
N ASN A 80 18.25 31.17 1.65
CA ASN A 80 17.48 31.93 0.66
C ASN A 80 16.10 31.28 0.50
N ARG A 81 15.08 31.91 1.09
CA ARG A 81 13.66 31.56 0.85
C ARG A 81 13.30 31.77 -0.61
N ASN A 82 13.64 30.83 -1.48
CA ASN A 82 13.00 30.75 -2.77
C ASN A 82 11.52 30.41 -2.48
N THR A 83 10.63 31.40 -2.58
CA THR A 83 9.21 31.23 -2.26
C THR A 83 8.50 30.31 -3.26
N THR A 84 9.02 30.23 -4.49
CA THR A 84 8.40 29.52 -5.61
C THR A 84 8.31 28.01 -5.44
N GLU A 85 9.38 27.30 -5.05
CA GLU A 85 9.30 25.83 -4.86
C GLU A 85 8.47 25.49 -3.62
N THR A 86 8.54 26.30 -2.56
CA THR A 86 7.68 26.09 -1.39
C THR A 86 6.22 26.26 -1.76
N ALA A 87 5.88 27.29 -2.53
CA ALA A 87 4.53 27.47 -3.08
C ALA A 87 4.14 26.30 -3.99
N TRP A 88 5.06 25.81 -4.82
CA TRP A 88 4.84 24.65 -5.70
C TRP A 88 4.57 23.36 -4.93
N VAL A 89 5.37 23.05 -3.89
CA VAL A 89 5.17 21.89 -3.02
C VAL A 89 3.78 21.96 -2.37
N HIS A 90 3.44 23.10 -1.78
CA HIS A 90 2.12 23.26 -1.14
C HIS A 90 0.97 23.19 -2.14
N ALA A 91 1.13 23.75 -3.35
CA ALA A 91 0.12 23.66 -4.40
C ALA A 91 -0.13 22.21 -4.83
N TYR A 92 0.94 21.41 -4.99
CA TYR A 92 0.82 20.01 -5.34
C TYR A 92 0.15 19.19 -4.23
N MET A 93 0.53 19.39 -2.96
CA MET A 93 -0.11 18.70 -1.84
C MET A 93 -1.59 19.09 -1.69
N LYS A 94 -1.91 20.37 -1.95
CA LYS A 94 -3.29 20.86 -1.95
C LYS A 94 -4.12 20.19 -3.04
N LEU A 95 -3.57 20.03 -4.25
CA LEU A 95 -4.25 19.33 -5.35
C LEU A 95 -4.67 17.91 -4.94
N LEU A 96 -3.78 17.16 -4.30
CA LEU A 96 -4.08 15.80 -3.84
C LEU A 96 -5.14 15.78 -2.72
N ALA A 97 -5.11 16.76 -1.82
CA ALA A 97 -6.13 16.91 -0.77
C ALA A 97 -7.51 17.25 -1.35
N GLU A 98 -7.57 18.16 -2.34
CA GLU A 98 -8.82 18.50 -3.03
C GLU A 98 -9.36 17.32 -3.86
N LEU A 99 -8.48 16.53 -4.48
CA LEU A 99 -8.86 15.28 -5.15
C LEU A 99 -9.51 14.31 -4.17
N GLN A 100 -8.93 14.12 -3.00
CA GLN A 100 -9.50 13.26 -1.96
C GLN A 100 -10.88 13.77 -1.52
N ALA A 101 -11.03 15.08 -1.29
CA ALA A 101 -12.31 15.68 -0.91
C ALA A 101 -13.36 15.53 -2.01
N TYR A 102 -12.98 15.69 -3.28
CA TYR A 102 -13.83 15.47 -4.43
C TYR A 102 -14.35 14.04 -4.50
N VAL A 103 -13.46 13.04 -4.37
CA VAL A 103 -13.83 11.62 -4.42
C VAL A 103 -14.74 11.26 -3.25
N LYS A 104 -14.44 11.72 -2.03
CA LYS A 104 -15.34 11.53 -0.87
C LYS A 104 -16.74 12.10 -1.10
N LYS A 105 -16.83 13.27 -1.75
CA LYS A 105 -18.11 13.96 -1.98
C LYS A 105 -18.96 13.32 -3.09
N TYR A 106 -18.34 12.91 -4.20
CA TYR A 106 -19.06 12.52 -5.42
C TYR A 106 -18.98 11.04 -5.77
N TYR A 107 -18.05 10.29 -5.14
CA TYR A 107 -17.81 8.87 -5.40
C TYR A 107 -17.55 8.08 -4.10
N PRO A 108 -18.48 8.11 -3.11
CA PRO A 108 -18.29 7.39 -1.85
C PRO A 108 -18.15 5.87 -2.03
N GLU A 109 -18.87 5.29 -3.01
CA GLU A 109 -18.78 3.86 -3.38
C GLU A 109 -17.73 3.57 -4.46
N GLY A 110 -16.92 4.57 -4.83
CA GLY A 110 -15.98 4.48 -5.93
C GLY A 110 -16.56 4.80 -7.31
N PHE A 111 -15.70 4.68 -8.32
CA PHE A 111 -16.07 4.97 -9.70
C PHE A 111 -16.86 3.81 -10.32
N THR A 112 -18.16 4.01 -10.55
CA THR A 112 -19.02 3.04 -11.25
C THR A 112 -19.27 3.47 -12.69
N ARG A 113 -18.77 2.68 -13.65
CA ARG A 113 -19.00 2.91 -15.08
C ARG A 113 -20.45 2.54 -15.42
N SER A 114 -21.23 3.53 -15.87
CA SER A 114 -22.67 3.39 -16.06
C SER A 114 -23.08 2.25 -17.00
N SER A 115 -23.85 1.29 -16.48
CA SER A 115 -25.02 0.76 -17.20
C SER A 115 -26.35 1.10 -16.51
N LYS A 116 -26.32 1.54 -15.24
CA LYS A 116 -27.51 1.93 -14.45
C LYS A 116 -27.40 3.29 -13.73
N SER A 117 -26.23 3.94 -13.72
CA SER A 117 -25.93 5.02 -12.75
C SER A 117 -26.40 6.43 -13.14
N GLN A 118 -27.04 6.64 -14.29
CA GLN A 118 -27.72 7.91 -14.59
C GLN A 118 -29.14 8.00 -14.00
N ALA A 119 -29.81 6.87 -13.74
CA ALA A 119 -31.16 6.89 -13.19
C ALA A 119 -31.19 7.25 -11.70
N GLU A 120 -30.20 6.79 -10.92
CA GLU A 120 -30.15 7.00 -9.47
C GLU A 120 -29.56 8.36 -9.08
N ARG A 121 -28.66 8.95 -9.90
CA ARG A 121 -28.06 10.26 -9.62
C ARG A 121 -29.06 11.42 -9.71
N LYS A 122 -30.09 11.31 -10.55
CA LYS A 122 -31.16 12.32 -10.64
C LYS A 122 -32.08 12.33 -9.41
N ASN A 123 -32.17 11.23 -8.66
CA ASN A 123 -33.04 11.17 -7.47
C ASN A 123 -32.42 11.86 -6.24
N ASN A 124 -31.09 11.82 -6.10
CA ASN A 124 -30.42 12.43 -4.94
C ASN A 124 -30.28 13.96 -5.01
N ASP A 125 -30.35 14.58 -6.19
CA ASP A 125 -30.34 16.04 -6.33
C ASP A 125 -31.73 16.66 -6.08
N ILE A 126 -32.81 15.93 -6.31
CA ILE A 126 -34.19 16.41 -6.03
C ILE A 126 -34.49 16.37 -4.52
N ALA A 127 -33.95 15.38 -3.79
CA ALA A 127 -34.17 15.25 -2.34
C ALA A 127 -33.45 16.31 -1.49
N ARG A 128 -32.45 17.03 -2.03
CA ARG A 128 -31.65 18.02 -1.28
C ARG A 128 -32.13 19.47 -1.43
N THR A 129 -33.17 19.71 -2.24
CA THR A 129 -33.66 21.08 -2.53
C THR A 129 -35.03 21.37 -1.86
N ALA A 130 -35.53 20.45 -1.03
CA ALA A 130 -36.88 20.53 -0.46
C ALA A 130 -36.97 20.94 1.02
N GLU A 131 -35.90 21.50 1.62
CA GLU A 131 -36.00 22.05 2.99
C GLU A 131 -35.40 23.45 3.05
N SER A 132 -36.25 24.44 2.76
CA SER A 132 -36.08 25.83 3.19
C SER A 132 -37.27 26.18 4.08
N GLY A 133 -37.01 26.64 5.31
CA GLY A 133 -38.07 27.24 6.13
C GLY A 133 -37.75 27.49 7.60
N MET A 134 -37.40 28.74 7.89
CA MET A 134 -37.84 29.53 9.06
C MET A 134 -37.00 29.59 10.36
N ASP A 135 -37.07 30.80 10.90
CA ASP A 135 -36.36 31.52 11.95
C ASP A 135 -36.31 30.97 13.40
N ALA A 136 -35.35 31.57 14.12
CA ALA A 136 -35.38 32.05 15.52
C ALA A 136 -35.32 31.06 16.72
N ALA A 137 -34.25 31.27 17.51
CA ALA A 137 -34.11 31.23 18.97
C ALA A 137 -35.14 30.47 19.84
N SER A 138 -34.62 29.55 20.69
CA SER A 138 -34.84 29.63 22.16
C SER A 138 -33.91 28.66 22.89
N MET A 139 -33.31 29.17 23.97
CA MET A 139 -32.73 28.38 25.07
C MET A 139 -33.86 27.65 25.81
N GLY A 140 -33.58 26.46 26.35
CA GLY A 140 -34.55 25.72 27.17
C GLY A 140 -34.03 24.35 27.58
N ASP A 141 -33.40 24.31 28.75
CA ASP A 141 -33.09 23.11 29.53
C ASP A 141 -34.39 22.43 30.00
N ALA A 142 -34.50 21.10 29.82
CA ALA A 142 -35.40 20.25 30.61
C ALA A 142 -35.12 18.77 30.33
N ALA A 143 -34.71 18.08 31.38
CA ALA A 143 -34.62 16.63 31.49
C ALA A 143 -35.94 15.92 31.16
N MET A 144 -35.85 14.82 30.41
CA MET A 144 -36.88 13.79 30.36
C MET A 144 -36.22 12.41 30.31
N THR A 145 -36.43 11.65 31.38
CA THR A 145 -36.23 10.22 31.52
C THR A 145 -37.02 9.44 30.46
N PRO A 146 -36.49 8.35 29.87
CA PRO A 146 -37.33 7.33 29.27
C PRO A 146 -37.53 6.17 30.23
N SER A 147 -38.82 5.85 30.33
CA SER A 147 -39.46 4.73 31.00
C SER A 147 -38.93 3.37 30.52
N ASP A 148 -38.97 2.45 31.48
CA ASP A 148 -38.94 1.00 31.36
C ASP A 148 -39.83 0.50 30.20
N ALA A 149 -39.26 -0.34 29.33
CA ALA A 149 -39.96 -1.10 28.32
C ALA A 149 -39.21 -2.43 28.11
N SER A 150 -39.86 -3.49 28.55
CA SER A 150 -39.40 -4.87 28.56
C SER A 150 -39.02 -5.37 27.16
N LEU A 151 -37.81 -5.92 27.05
CA LEU A 151 -37.33 -6.65 25.87
C LEU A 151 -37.67 -8.15 26.02
N PRO A 152 -38.16 -8.81 24.96
CA PRO A 152 -38.33 -10.26 24.95
C PRO A 152 -36.96 -10.96 24.84
N GLU A 153 -36.87 -12.05 25.59
CA GLU A 153 -35.75 -12.97 25.78
C GLU A 153 -35.34 -13.62 24.44
N ILE A 154 -34.13 -13.32 23.97
CA ILE A 154 -33.48 -14.02 22.86
C ILE A 154 -32.54 -15.06 23.49
N GLU A 155 -32.86 -16.33 23.25
CA GLU A 155 -32.05 -17.49 23.61
C GLU A 155 -30.57 -17.30 23.25
N SER A 156 -29.75 -17.64 24.24
CA SER A 156 -28.30 -17.67 24.21
C SER A 156 -27.76 -18.44 22.98
N PRO A 157 -26.84 -17.86 22.18
CA PRO A 157 -25.96 -18.69 21.37
C PRO A 157 -25.01 -19.45 22.31
N GLU A 158 -24.84 -20.74 22.08
CA GLU A 158 -23.88 -21.58 22.79
C GLU A 158 -22.49 -20.90 22.78
N PRO A 159 -21.77 -20.87 23.91
CA PRO A 159 -20.45 -20.27 23.94
C PRO A 159 -19.53 -21.11 23.04
N ILE A 160 -19.14 -20.55 21.89
CA ILE A 160 -17.96 -21.00 21.16
C ILE A 160 -16.84 -21.06 22.21
N ASN A 161 -16.30 -22.25 22.46
CA ASN A 161 -15.28 -22.47 23.48
C ASN A 161 -13.94 -21.88 23.01
N ILE A 162 -13.84 -20.55 23.06
CA ILE A 162 -12.64 -19.76 22.75
C ILE A 162 -11.52 -20.05 23.75
N GLU A 163 -11.84 -20.41 25.00
CA GLU A 163 -10.86 -20.90 25.99
C GLU A 163 -10.04 -22.09 25.47
N SER A 164 -10.65 -23.02 24.72
CA SER A 164 -9.94 -24.15 24.11
C SER A 164 -8.93 -23.70 23.05
N VAL A 165 -9.23 -22.65 22.30
CA VAL A 165 -8.34 -22.11 21.26
C VAL A 165 -7.15 -21.40 21.91
N PHE A 166 -7.38 -20.64 22.98
CA PHE A 166 -6.30 -19.99 23.74
C PHE A 166 -5.47 -21.01 24.53
N ALA A 167 -6.05 -22.10 25.01
CA ALA A 167 -5.32 -23.21 25.62
C ALA A 167 -4.38 -23.90 24.61
N GLU A 168 -4.84 -24.13 23.37
CA GLU A 168 -4.03 -24.71 22.30
C GLU A 168 -2.89 -23.76 21.85
N LEU A 169 -3.14 -22.45 21.83
CA LEU A 169 -2.10 -21.42 21.59
C LEU A 169 -1.02 -21.39 22.67
N ASN A 170 -1.39 -21.62 23.95
CA ASN A 170 -0.44 -21.65 25.06
C ASN A 170 0.37 -22.96 25.16
N MET A 171 0.15 -23.95 24.28
CA MET A 171 0.90 -25.22 24.29
C MET A 171 2.32 -25.12 23.70
N GLY A 172 2.70 -23.99 23.10
CA GLY A 172 4.06 -23.73 22.62
C GLY A 172 4.62 -24.84 21.71
N GLU A 173 5.83 -25.33 22.00
CA GLU A 173 6.53 -26.37 21.20
C GLU A 173 5.78 -27.70 21.08
N SER A 174 4.83 -27.99 21.99
CA SER A 174 4.07 -29.26 21.98
C SER A 174 3.08 -29.38 20.82
N ILE A 175 2.71 -28.27 20.17
CA ILE A 175 1.83 -28.27 18.99
C ILE A 175 2.48 -28.99 17.80
N THR A 176 3.83 -29.03 17.75
CA THR A 176 4.57 -29.66 16.66
C THR A 176 4.52 -31.20 16.72
N SER A 177 4.15 -31.78 17.86
CA SER A 177 4.00 -33.23 18.05
C SER A 177 2.70 -33.78 17.48
N LYS A 178 1.69 -32.93 17.24
CA LYS A 178 0.43 -33.32 16.58
C LYS A 178 0.55 -33.39 15.05
N LEU A 179 1.67 -32.93 14.47
CA LEU A 179 1.92 -32.99 13.04
C LEU A 179 2.44 -34.38 12.63
N ARG A 180 1.85 -34.96 11.59
CA ARG A 180 2.30 -36.24 11.02
C ARG A 180 3.78 -36.14 10.62
N LYS A 181 4.59 -37.09 11.07
CA LYS A 181 6.00 -37.22 10.65
C LYS A 181 6.07 -37.49 9.15
N VAL A 182 6.54 -36.52 8.37
CA VAL A 182 6.77 -36.69 6.93
C VAL A 182 7.90 -37.70 6.73
N ASN A 183 7.57 -38.84 6.13
CA ASN A 183 8.55 -39.90 5.86
C ASN A 183 9.44 -39.50 4.67
N LYS A 184 10.68 -40.02 4.64
CA LYS A 184 11.70 -39.63 3.64
C LYS A 184 11.29 -39.92 2.19
N GLY A 185 10.25 -40.71 1.95
CA GLY A 185 9.65 -40.97 0.64
C GLY A 185 8.64 -39.91 0.15
N GLU A 186 8.14 -39.02 1.02
CA GLU A 186 7.28 -37.88 0.64
C GLU A 186 8.10 -36.64 0.25
N LYS A 187 9.43 -36.71 0.42
CA LYS A 187 10.34 -35.71 -0.15
C LYS A 187 10.52 -36.04 -1.63
N THR A 188 9.87 -35.28 -2.50
CA THR A 188 10.18 -35.26 -3.94
C THR A 188 11.66 -34.91 -4.14
N GLN A 189 12.49 -35.92 -4.39
CA GLN A 189 13.84 -35.71 -4.92
C GLN A 189 13.69 -35.09 -6.30
N LYS A 190 14.10 -33.82 -6.43
CA LYS A 190 14.17 -33.14 -7.70
C LYS A 190 15.33 -33.74 -8.53
N HIS A 191 15.08 -33.83 -9.83
CA HIS A 191 16.02 -34.01 -10.95
C HIS A 191 16.33 -35.46 -11.38
N ALA A 192 15.56 -35.92 -12.36
CA ALA A 192 15.99 -36.91 -13.33
C ALA A 192 17.06 -36.29 -14.28
N PRO A 193 18.14 -37.01 -14.63
CA PRO A 193 19.11 -36.51 -15.61
C PRO A 193 18.61 -36.77 -17.03
N ALA A 194 18.35 -35.71 -17.79
CA ALA A 194 18.16 -35.79 -19.24
C ALA A 194 19.54 -35.76 -19.94
N ARG A 195 19.72 -36.75 -20.82
CA ARG A 195 20.91 -37.08 -21.64
C ARG A 195 21.58 -35.88 -22.34
N PRO A 196 22.92 -35.86 -22.44
CA PRO A 196 23.61 -35.12 -23.50
C PRO A 196 23.64 -35.94 -24.79
N LEU A 197 23.22 -35.34 -25.90
CA LEU A 197 23.47 -35.86 -27.25
C LEU A 197 24.87 -35.45 -27.71
N CYS A 198 25.54 -36.41 -28.33
CA CYS A 198 26.91 -36.37 -28.82
C CYS A 198 27.09 -35.39 -30.00
N GLY A 199 28.23 -34.69 -30.03
CA GLY A 199 28.78 -33.99 -31.19
C GLY A 199 30.29 -33.93 -31.04
N ALA A 200 31.00 -34.69 -31.87
CA ALA A 200 32.44 -34.90 -31.85
C ALA A 200 33.20 -33.84 -32.68
N SER A 201 34.40 -33.45 -32.23
CA SER A 201 35.57 -33.14 -33.08
C SER A 201 36.81 -32.74 -32.22
N GLU A 202 37.77 -33.66 -32.20
CA GLU A 202 39.25 -33.52 -32.29
C GLU A 202 40.08 -32.55 -31.39
N SER A 203 40.76 -33.15 -30.39
CA SER A 203 42.24 -33.21 -30.16
C SER A 203 43.11 -31.91 -29.98
N PRO A 204 44.35 -31.97 -29.43
CA PRO A 204 44.64 -31.43 -28.09
C PRO A 204 45.84 -30.44 -28.01
N SER A 205 46.00 -29.71 -26.90
CA SER A 205 47.30 -29.47 -26.22
C SER A 205 47.11 -28.69 -24.91
N PRO A 206 47.99 -28.89 -23.91
CA PRO A 206 47.74 -28.52 -22.51
C PRO A 206 48.44 -27.22 -22.10
N CYS A 207 47.88 -26.46 -21.14
CA CYS A 207 48.68 -25.56 -20.31
C CYS A 207 47.97 -25.20 -18.99
N SER A 208 48.67 -25.53 -17.91
CA SER A 208 48.66 -24.98 -16.55
C SER A 208 47.35 -24.84 -15.78
N MET A 209 47.20 -25.76 -14.81
CA MET A 209 46.47 -25.52 -13.57
C MET A 209 47.14 -24.39 -12.79
N VAL A 210 46.43 -23.28 -12.57
CA VAL A 210 46.71 -22.38 -11.46
C VAL A 210 45.69 -22.71 -10.37
N VAL A 211 46.18 -23.35 -9.32
CA VAL A 211 45.44 -23.55 -8.08
C VAL A 211 45.46 -22.21 -7.34
N GLU A 212 44.37 -21.45 -7.41
CA GLU A 212 44.15 -20.34 -6.48
C GLU A 212 43.40 -20.85 -5.24
N GLU A 213 44.07 -20.69 -4.10
CA GLU A 213 43.60 -21.04 -2.77
C GLU A 213 42.36 -20.22 -2.38
N LYS A 214 41.28 -20.93 -2.03
CA LYS A 214 40.07 -20.34 -1.44
C LYS A 214 40.40 -19.81 -0.04
N LYS A 215 40.55 -18.48 0.10
CA LYS A 215 40.51 -17.82 1.42
C LYS A 215 39.09 -17.89 1.99
N THR A 216 38.85 -18.85 2.86
CA THR A 216 37.65 -18.92 3.72
C THR A 216 37.67 -17.72 4.67
N LYS A 217 36.77 -16.75 4.45
CA LYS A 217 36.52 -15.67 5.42
C LYS A 217 35.97 -16.30 6.72
N LEU A 218 36.60 -16.01 7.85
CA LEU A 218 36.10 -16.43 9.16
C LEU A 218 34.68 -15.89 9.38
N PRO A 219 33.81 -16.60 10.11
CA PRO A 219 32.47 -16.12 10.39
C PRO A 219 32.54 -14.85 11.25
N CYS A 220 31.86 -13.79 10.81
CA CYS A 220 31.78 -12.53 11.55
C CYS A 220 31.25 -12.78 12.97
N ARG A 221 32.02 -12.39 13.98
CA ARG A 221 31.72 -12.62 15.39
C ARG A 221 31.08 -11.35 15.97
N LYS A 222 29.88 -11.49 16.52
CA LYS A 222 29.21 -10.38 17.22
C LYS A 222 29.74 -10.31 18.65
N ILE A 223 30.40 -9.22 18.99
CA ILE A 223 30.86 -8.95 20.36
C ILE A 223 30.05 -7.78 20.94
N LEU A 224 29.65 -7.93 22.21
CA LEU A 224 29.00 -6.86 22.96
C LEU A 224 30.08 -6.11 23.73
N THR A 225 30.27 -4.82 23.42
CA THR A 225 31.19 -3.95 24.15
C THR A 225 30.36 -2.83 24.78
N GLY A 226 30.17 -2.90 26.10
CA GLY A 226 29.22 -2.03 26.81
C GLY A 226 27.79 -2.28 26.34
N ASN A 227 27.09 -1.22 25.92
CA ASN A 227 25.69 -1.29 25.46
C ASN A 227 25.51 -1.28 23.92
N ARG A 228 26.58 -1.53 23.14
CA ARG A 228 26.49 -1.59 21.67
C ARG A 228 27.09 -2.87 21.09
N TRP A 229 26.39 -3.44 20.11
CA TRP A 229 26.82 -4.62 19.36
C TRP A 229 27.70 -4.22 18.20
N THR A 230 28.88 -4.84 18.09
CA THR A 230 29.80 -4.63 16.97
C THR A 230 30.02 -5.96 16.24
N ILE A 231 30.01 -5.91 14.91
CA ILE A 231 30.28 -7.06 14.03
C ILE A 231 31.75 -6.94 13.61
N VAL A 232 32.57 -7.93 13.96
CA VAL A 232 33.98 -8.04 13.56
C VAL A 232 34.15 -9.25 12.66
#